data_AF-A0AAU1F6F1-F1
#
_entry.id   AF-A0AAU1F6F1-F1
#
_cell.length_a   1.000
_cell.length_b   1.000
_cell.length_c   1.000
_cell.angle_alpha   90.00
_cell.angle_beta   90.00
_cell.angle_gamma   90.00
#
_symmetry.space_group_name_H-M   'P 1'
#
loop_
_entity.id
_entity.type
_entity.pdbx_description
1 polymer ?
#
loop_
_entity_poly.entity_id
_entity_poly.type
_entity_poly.pdbx_seq_one_letter_code
_entity_poly.pdbx_strand_id
1 'polypeptide(L)'
;MRAADGAHGQKQGEARLRLAGQGVGNADVVLSDGTLGMPTRAPYNAVIVCAAFPRVPEPLVDQLRTGGRLVQPIGQGGQERVELYERRARGLVHRRTVTAARFVRLCGAHGYDQR
;
A
#
# COMPACT_ATOMS: atom_id res chain seq x y z
N MET A 1 13.03 15.08 15.87
CA MET A 1 12.47 14.21 16.93
C MET A 1 12.35 12.81 16.35
N ARG A 2 13.28 11.92 16.73
CA ARG A 2 13.51 10.57 16.17
C ARG A 2 12.95 9.54 17.17
N ALA A 3 11.90 8.81 16.78
CA ALA A 3 11.39 7.64 17.52
C ALA A 3 10.66 6.63 16.62
N ALA A 4 10.19 7.03 15.43
CA ALA A 4 9.44 6.15 14.52
C ALA A 4 10.32 5.17 13.70
N ASP A 5 11.61 5.48 13.49
CA ASP A 5 12.48 4.69 12.60
C ASP A 5 12.82 3.30 13.16
N GLY A 6 12.89 3.14 14.48
CA GLY A 6 13.28 1.87 15.11
C GLY A 6 12.24 0.75 14.94
N ALA A 7 10.96 1.06 15.14
CA ALA A 7 9.89 0.06 15.07
C ALA A 7 9.63 -0.43 13.63
N HIS A 8 9.74 0.45 12.64
CA HIS A 8 9.56 0.08 11.24
C HIS A 8 10.78 -0.69 10.71
N GLY A 9 12.00 -0.31 11.11
CA GLY A 9 13.22 -1.07 10.82
C GLY A 9 13.20 -2.49 11.38
N GLN A 10 12.73 -2.67 12.62
CA GLN A 10 12.59 -4.01 13.21
C GLN A 10 11.59 -4.87 12.43
N LYS A 11 10.41 -4.34 12.09
CA LYS A 11 9.41 -5.06 11.27
C LYS A 11 9.97 -5.47 9.91
N GLN A 12 10.73 -4.58 9.26
CA GLN A 12 11.39 -4.88 7.98
C GLN A 12 12.37 -6.05 8.11
N GLY A 13 13.23 -6.02 9.15
CA GLY A 13 14.20 -7.08 9.42
C GLY A 13 13.54 -8.43 9.65
N GLU A 14 12.51 -8.47 10.50
CA GLU A 14 11.75 -9.70 10.76
C GLU A 14 11.05 -10.24 9.50
N ALA A 15 10.48 -9.37 8.67
CA ALA A 15 9.84 -9.78 7.43
C ALA A 15 10.84 -10.44 6.47
N ARG A 16 12.04 -9.87 6.31
CA ARG A 16 13.12 -10.46 5.49
C ARG A 16 13.52 -11.84 5.99
N LEU A 17 13.71 -11.98 7.30
CA LEU A 17 14.08 -13.27 7.91
C LEU A 17 12.99 -14.33 7.71
N ARG A 18 11.71 -13.97 7.90
CA ARG A 18 10.59 -14.90 7.70
C ARG A 18 10.47 -15.35 6.24
N LEU A 19 10.65 -14.43 5.28
CA LEU A 19 10.63 -14.78 3.85
C LEU A 19 11.80 -15.69 3.46
N ALA A 20 13.01 -15.37 3.93
CA ALA A 20 14.19 -16.19 3.69
C ALA A 20 14.07 -17.59 4.29
N GLY A 21 13.56 -17.70 5.52
CA GLY A 21 13.32 -19.00 6.18
C GLY A 21 12.28 -19.88 5.49
N GLN A 22 11.42 -19.30 4.64
CA GLN A 22 10.44 -20.01 3.81
C GLN A 22 10.91 -20.21 2.36
N GLY A 23 12.16 -19.84 2.03
CA GLY A 23 12.71 -19.98 0.69
C GLY A 23 12.12 -19.02 -0.37
N VAL A 24 11.51 -17.91 0.05
CA VAL A 24 10.91 -16.94 -0.86
C VAL A 24 11.99 -16.03 -1.45
N GLY A 25 12.35 -16.27 -2.71
CA GLY A 25 13.40 -15.52 -3.43
C GLY A 25 12.90 -14.40 -4.36
N ASN A 26 11.58 -14.23 -4.52
CA ASN A 26 10.97 -13.28 -5.45
C ASN A 26 10.30 -12.08 -4.76
N ALA A 27 10.72 -11.75 -3.53
CA ALA A 27 10.15 -10.67 -2.74
C ALA A 27 11.26 -9.75 -2.21
N ASP A 28 11.10 -8.44 -2.44
CA ASP A 28 11.97 -7.42 -1.89
C ASP A 28 11.25 -6.64 -0.79
N VAL A 29 11.87 -6.53 0.39
CA VAL A 29 11.32 -5.77 1.52
C VAL A 29 12.05 -4.45 1.67
N VAL A 30 11.33 -3.35 1.43
CA VAL A 30 11.89 -1.98 1.48
C VAL A 30 11.30 -1.21 2.65
N LEU A 31 12.16 -0.49 3.38
CA LEU A 31 11.74 0.47 4.39
C LEU A 31 11.64 1.84 3.72
N SER A 32 10.42 2.30 3.52
CA SER A 32 10.13 3.61 2.93
C SER A 32 8.72 4.05 3.33
N ASP A 33 8.38 5.30 3.01
CA ASP A 33 7.00 5.76 3.02
C ASP A 33 6.23 5.08 1.87
N GLY A 34 5.37 4.13 2.22
CA GLY A 34 4.58 3.38 1.25
C GLY A 34 3.54 4.23 0.49
N THR A 35 3.20 5.43 0.97
CA THR A 35 2.26 6.33 0.28
C THR A 35 2.86 6.94 -0.98
N LEU A 36 4.19 6.95 -1.09
CA LEU A 36 4.94 7.36 -2.28
C LEU A 36 5.10 6.24 -3.32
N GLY A 37 4.73 5.00 -2.97
CA GLY A 37 5.01 3.83 -3.79
C GLY A 37 6.52 3.56 -3.92
N MET A 38 6.94 3.07 -5.08
CA MET A 38 8.33 2.82 -5.44
C MET A 38 8.56 3.11 -6.93
N PRO A 39 8.76 4.39 -7.29
CA PRO A 39 8.84 4.84 -8.68
C PRO A 39 9.91 4.12 -9.51
N THR A 40 11.03 3.73 -8.90
CA THR A 40 12.15 3.05 -9.57
C THR A 40 11.82 1.65 -10.08
N ARG A 41 10.68 1.09 -9.68
CA ARG A 41 10.20 -0.25 -10.08
C ARG A 41 8.84 -0.21 -10.78
N ALA A 42 8.29 0.98 -10.98
CA ALA A 42 7.09 1.18 -11.78
C ALA A 42 7.41 0.90 -13.27
N PRO A 43 6.40 0.54 -14.10
CA PRO A 43 4.99 0.41 -13.73
C PRO A 43 4.62 -0.96 -13.14
N TYR A 44 3.62 -0.96 -12.27
CA TYR A 44 3.06 -2.15 -11.64
C TYR A 44 1.85 -2.70 -12.40
N ASN A 45 1.74 -4.03 -12.46
CA ASN A 45 0.52 -4.71 -12.89
C ASN A 45 -0.58 -4.68 -11.81
N ALA A 46 -0.18 -4.70 -10.55
CA ALA A 46 -1.08 -4.65 -9.42
C ALA A 46 -0.44 -3.95 -8.22
N VAL A 47 -1.24 -3.22 -7.45
CA VAL A 47 -0.87 -2.62 -6.17
C VAL A 47 -1.89 -3.07 -5.13
N ILE A 48 -1.40 -3.56 -3.99
CA ILE A 48 -2.24 -3.94 -2.84
C ILE A 48 -1.76 -3.12 -1.65
N VAL A 49 -2.68 -2.36 -1.05
CA VAL A 49 -2.41 -1.54 0.13
C VAL A 49 -3.03 -2.23 1.34
N CYS A 50 -2.21 -2.58 2.33
CA CYS A 50 -2.65 -3.25 3.56
C CYS A 50 -2.86 -2.27 4.72
N ALA A 51 -3.36 -1.06 4.43
CA ALA A 51 -3.66 0.00 5.39
C ALA A 51 -4.76 0.92 4.84
N ALA A 52 -5.52 1.56 5.75
CA ALA A 52 -6.71 2.33 5.46
C ALA A 52 -6.41 3.81 5.19
N PHE A 53 -7.02 4.36 4.15
CA PHE A 53 -7.08 5.80 3.91
C PHE A 53 -8.38 6.18 3.17
N PRO A 54 -8.98 7.38 3.36
CA PRO A 54 -10.25 7.74 2.72
C PRO A 54 -10.19 7.87 1.19
N ARG A 55 -9.00 7.89 0.59
CA ARG A 55 -8.78 7.92 -0.85
C ARG A 55 -7.55 7.12 -1.23
N VAL A 56 -7.38 6.80 -2.51
CA VAL A 56 -6.15 6.17 -3.00
C VAL A 56 -5.06 7.26 -3.12
N PRO A 57 -3.83 7.04 -2.62
CA PRO A 57 -2.71 7.95 -2.87
C PRO A 57 -2.35 8.04 -4.37
N GLU A 58 -2.30 9.25 -4.91
CA GLU A 58 -2.01 9.49 -6.34
C GLU A 58 -0.69 8.85 -6.83
N PRO A 59 0.42 8.84 -6.06
CA PRO A 59 1.63 8.17 -6.51
C PRO A 59 1.44 6.69 -6.83
N LEU A 60 0.54 5.99 -6.12
CA LEU A 60 0.22 4.59 -6.38
C LEU A 60 -0.61 4.42 -7.66
N VAL A 61 -1.45 5.40 -7.96
CA VAL A 61 -2.26 5.47 -9.18
C VAL A 61 -1.32 5.64 -10.38
N ASP A 62 -0.37 6.55 -10.30
CA ASP A 62 0.57 6.87 -11.39
C ASP A 62 1.58 5.77 -11.69
N GLN A 63 1.91 4.98 -10.67
CA GLN A 63 2.80 3.84 -10.83
C GLN A 63 2.10 2.58 -11.35
N LEU A 64 0.77 2.60 -11.58
CA LEU A 64 0.06 1.51 -12.23
C LEU A 64 0.06 1.65 -13.74
N ARG A 65 0.33 0.55 -14.45
CA ARG A 65 0.10 0.49 -15.91
C ARG A 65 -1.38 0.67 -16.23
N THR A 66 -1.70 1.11 -17.44
CA THR A 66 -3.07 0.98 -17.97
C THR A 66 -3.48 -0.50 -18.01
N GLY A 67 -4.68 -0.80 -17.51
CA GLY A 67 -5.20 -2.15 -17.26
C GLY A 67 -4.73 -2.77 -15.92
N GLY A 68 -3.84 -2.09 -15.19
CA GLY A 68 -3.39 -2.52 -13.86
C GLY A 68 -4.49 -2.38 -12.81
N ARG A 69 -4.35 -3.11 -11.70
CA ARG A 69 -5.38 -3.17 -10.64
C ARG A 69 -4.85 -2.63 -9.31
N LEU A 70 -5.70 -1.92 -8.57
CA LEU A 70 -5.41 -1.45 -7.23
C LEU A 70 -6.45 -1.98 -6.24
N VAL A 71 -5.99 -2.53 -5.12
CA VAL A 71 -6.85 -2.92 -4.00
C VAL A 71 -6.42 -2.15 -2.77
N GLN A 72 -7.36 -1.44 -2.15
CA GLN A 72 -7.11 -0.67 -0.93
C GLN A 72 -8.35 -0.65 -0.02
N PRO A 73 -8.17 -0.78 1.30
CA PRO A 73 -9.17 -0.43 2.29
C PRO A 73 -9.44 1.09 2.29
N ILE A 74 -10.66 1.48 1.92
CA ILE A 74 -11.11 2.87 1.89
C ILE A 74 -12.02 3.13 3.10
N GLY A 75 -11.63 4.12 3.90
CA GLY A 75 -12.37 4.51 5.10
C GLY A 75 -11.56 5.43 6.02
N GLN A 76 -12.23 5.97 7.04
CA GLN A 76 -11.67 6.91 8.02
C GLN A 76 -11.05 6.21 9.26
N GLY A 77 -11.26 4.89 9.40
CA GLY A 77 -10.85 4.10 10.57
C GLY A 77 -12.03 3.42 11.27
N GLY A 78 -12.00 2.09 11.39
CA GLY A 78 -12.89 1.27 12.21
C GLY A 78 -13.98 0.50 11.44
N GLN A 79 -14.24 0.89 10.18
CA GLN A 79 -15.09 0.19 9.21
C GLN A 79 -14.66 0.59 7.78
N GLU A 80 -13.70 -0.12 7.20
CA GLU A 80 -13.26 0.13 5.82
C GLU A 80 -13.96 -0.78 4.83
N ARG A 81 -14.14 -0.28 3.61
CA ARG A 81 -14.46 -1.12 2.45
C ARG A 81 -13.19 -1.41 1.69
N VAL A 82 -12.87 -2.69 1.49
CA VAL A 82 -11.78 -3.07 0.60
C VAL A 82 -12.29 -2.93 -0.83
N GLU A 83 -11.81 -1.91 -1.53
CA GLU A 83 -12.29 -1.56 -2.86
C GLU A 83 -11.28 -2.03 -3.93
N LEU A 84 -11.79 -2.55 -5.05
CA LEU A 84 -11.00 -2.87 -6.24
C LEU A 84 -11.19 -1.78 -7.29
N TYR A 85 -10.07 -1.26 -7.78
CA TYR A 85 -10.00 -0.32 -8.89
C TYR A 85 -9.18 -0.88 -10.05
N GLU A 86 -9.44 -0.38 -11.25
CA GLU A 86 -8.63 -0.63 -12.44
C GLU A 86 -8.14 0.70 -13.03
N ARG A 87 -6.84 0.82 -13.33
CA ARG A 87 -6.27 1.98 -14.01
C ARG A 87 -6.68 1.97 -15.47
N ARG A 88 -7.44 2.98 -15.89
CA ARG A 88 -7.76 3.30 -17.28
C ARG A 88 -7.02 4.58 -17.69
N ALA A 89 -7.18 4.99 -18.95
CA ALA A 89 -6.48 6.16 -19.50
C ALA A 89 -6.73 7.45 -18.69
N ARG A 90 -7.93 7.60 -18.11
CA ARG A 90 -8.33 8.78 -17.32
C ARG A 90 -8.14 8.63 -15.80
N GLY A 91 -7.41 7.61 -15.34
CA GLY A 91 -7.22 7.33 -13.90
C GLY A 91 -7.92 6.05 -13.44
N LEU A 92 -8.22 5.94 -12.15
CA LEU A 92 -8.85 4.75 -11.58
C LEU A 92 -10.36 4.70 -11.86
N VAL A 93 -10.82 3.53 -12.28
CA VAL A 93 -12.24 3.18 -12.36
C VAL A 93 -12.53 2.19 -11.24
N HIS A 94 -13.48 2.53 -10.36
CA HIS A 94 -13.98 1.62 -9.35
C HIS A 94 -14.67 0.42 -10.01
N ARG A 95 -14.36 -0.79 -9.55
CA ARG A 95 -14.91 -2.04 -10.10
C ARG A 95 -15.91 -2.68 -9.17
N ARG A 96 -15.55 -2.84 -7.90
CA ARG A 96 -16.43 -3.41 -6.87
C ARG A 96 -15.84 -3.22 -5.49
N THR A 97 -16.72 -3.28 -4.50
CA THR A 97 -16.34 -3.58 -3.12
C THR A 97 -16.09 -5.07 -3.00
N VAL A 98 -14.91 -5.43 -2.49
CA VAL A 98 -14.49 -6.82 -2.24
C VAL A 98 -15.07 -7.33 -0.94
N THR A 99 -14.91 -6.57 0.15
CA THR A 99 -15.40 -6.91 1.50
C THR A 99 -15.39 -5.70 2.42
N ALA A 100 -16.10 -5.77 3.54
CA ALA A 100 -15.85 -4.91 4.69
C ALA A 100 -14.67 -5.46 5.51
N ALA A 101 -13.88 -4.58 6.12
CA ALA A 101 -12.71 -4.96 6.93
C ALA A 101 -12.34 -3.89 7.97
N ARG A 102 -11.35 -4.23 8.81
CA ARG A 102 -10.70 -3.32 9.76
C ARG A 102 -9.20 -3.32 9.52
N PHE A 103 -8.64 -2.16 9.17
CA PHE A 103 -7.22 -1.96 8.92
C PHE A 103 -6.63 -0.83 9.76
N VAL A 104 -5.32 -0.89 10.00
CA VAL A 104 -4.58 0.25 10.55
C VAL A 104 -4.59 1.43 9.58
N ARG A 105 -4.43 2.65 10.08
CA ARG A 105 -4.33 3.85 9.24
C ARG A 105 -3.05 3.83 8.40
N LEU A 106 -3.16 4.23 7.15
CA LEU A 106 -2.03 4.49 6.26
C LEU A 106 -1.45 5.86 6.63
N CYS A 107 -0.24 5.86 7.21
CA CYS A 107 0.46 7.08 7.55
C CYS A 107 1.62 7.35 6.59
N GLY A 108 1.86 8.61 6.25
CA GLY A 108 2.88 9.04 5.29
C GLY A 108 2.50 10.33 4.56
N ALA A 109 3.34 10.77 3.63
CA ALA A 109 3.20 12.03 2.90
C ALA A 109 1.85 12.17 2.15
N HIS A 110 1.30 11.06 1.65
CA HIS A 110 -0.03 11.02 1.02
C HIS A 110 -1.06 10.24 1.85
N GLY A 111 -0.88 10.19 3.19
CA GLY A 111 -1.75 9.51 4.14
C GLY A 111 -2.10 10.39 5.34
N TYR A 112 -2.28 9.76 6.50
CA TYR A 112 -2.40 10.46 7.78
C TYR A 112 -1.03 10.85 8.36
N ASP A 113 -0.99 11.91 9.17
CA ASP A 113 0.19 12.22 9.96
C ASP A 113 0.46 11.11 10.99
N GLN A 114 1.74 10.78 11.18
CA GLN A 114 2.17 9.96 12.31
C GLN A 114 2.05 10.80 13.58
N ARG A 115 1.01 10.54 14.38
CA ARG A 115 0.93 11.01 15.77
C ARG A 115 1.67 10.08 16.70
#